data_AF-A0A7J9K9C3-F1
#
_entry.id   AF-A0A7J9K9C3-F1
#
_cell.length_a   1.000
_cell.length_b   1.000
_cell.length_c   1.000
_cell.angle_alpha   90.00
_cell.angle_beta   90.00
_cell.angle_gamma   90.00
#
_symmetry.space_group_name_H-M   'P 1'
#
loop_
_entity.id
_entity.type
_entity.pdbx_description
1 polymer ?
#
loop_
_entity_poly.entity_id
_entity_poly.type
_entity_poly.pdbx_seq_one_letter_code
_entity_poly.pdbx_strand_id
1 'polypeptide(L)'
;MAIDLEAMGIGGKSAIFQAGPHPLAVETFASVAKYPSGNIIFQDIFSSGVINSATDFQVYREVAGLSGLDFVYADHGAVYHTKTSGRLAREALSRCKLREQDNDKLKLLKSGSLQHLGENMLAFLLQIATSSHLSKANATVDDIQSSHDTAVYYDILGQYMVIYRQRFANMLHSSVILQSLLIWTTSLLMGGSTAAVSLAFSCLSNILMWIFSISFSVLAAFILPLISSSPLPYLSIPWLVLGLFAAPAFLGALTGQHLGYLVLKRYLSNVYAKRKQLSPAIQADLIKLETERWLFKAGSLQWLVLLVVGTYYKIGSSYLALVWLVPPAFAYGLLEATLTPGRLPKPLKLATLWMGLAIPILASAGQFIKLTTVIIGLSVRFI
;
A
#
# COMPACT_ATOMS: atom_id res chain seq x y z
N MET A 1 -16.00 -8.86 24.14
CA MET A 1 -15.59 -8.69 22.72
C MET A 1 -16.69 -7.94 21.98
N ALA A 2 -16.34 -7.05 21.05
CA ALA A 2 -17.28 -6.31 20.21
C ALA A 2 -17.11 -6.68 18.72
N ILE A 3 -18.19 -6.67 17.96
CA ILE A 3 -18.16 -6.84 16.50
C ILE A 3 -19.01 -5.72 15.95
N ASP A 4 -18.41 -4.86 15.14
CA ASP A 4 -19.08 -3.74 14.51
C ASP A 4 -19.20 -3.97 13.00
N LEU A 5 -20.38 -3.71 12.45
CA LEU A 5 -20.74 -4.01 11.06
C LEU A 5 -21.20 -2.74 10.36
N GLU A 6 -20.22 -2.04 9.80
CA GLU A 6 -20.39 -0.72 9.21
C GLU A 6 -20.45 -0.73 7.68
N ALA A 7 -20.80 0.43 7.15
CA ALA A 7 -20.78 0.69 5.72
C ALA A 7 -20.23 2.09 5.44
N MET A 8 -19.24 2.18 4.56
CA MET A 8 -18.71 3.42 3.97
C MET A 8 -18.93 3.45 2.44
N GLY A 9 -19.80 2.54 1.98
CA GLY A 9 -20.12 2.23 0.61
C GLY A 9 -21.34 1.32 0.59
N ILE A 10 -21.87 1.08 -0.60
CA ILE A 10 -23.17 0.41 -0.76
C ILE A 10 -23.07 -1.10 -0.93
N GLY A 11 -21.87 -1.69 -0.91
CA GLY A 11 -21.72 -3.14 -0.97
C GLY A 11 -20.28 -3.60 -1.21
N GLY A 12 -20.14 -4.72 -1.93
CA GLY A 12 -18.86 -5.35 -2.18
C GLY A 12 -18.49 -6.39 -1.13
N LYS A 13 -17.20 -6.67 -1.01
CA LYS A 13 -16.68 -7.50 0.08
C LYS A 13 -16.67 -6.67 1.36
N SER A 14 -17.40 -7.10 2.39
CA SER A 14 -17.22 -6.55 3.73
C SER A 14 -15.83 -6.93 4.23
N ALA A 15 -15.03 -5.94 4.62
CA ALA A 15 -13.62 -6.11 4.96
C ALA A 15 -13.33 -5.63 6.38
N ILE A 16 -12.41 -6.31 7.08
CA ILE A 16 -11.90 -5.81 8.36
C ILE A 16 -11.14 -4.50 8.10
N PHE A 17 -11.65 -3.43 8.68
CA PHE A 17 -11.11 -2.08 8.59
C PHE A 17 -10.34 -1.70 9.86
N GLN A 18 -10.78 -2.19 11.03
CA GLN A 18 -10.02 -2.13 12.28
C GLN A 18 -10.09 -3.45 13.04
N ALA A 19 -9.01 -3.81 13.71
CA ALA A 19 -8.97 -4.87 14.71
C ALA A 19 -8.65 -4.29 16.09
N GLY A 20 -9.28 -4.84 17.11
CA GLY A 20 -8.99 -4.50 18.48
C GLY A 20 -7.59 -4.94 18.93
N PRO A 21 -7.15 -4.49 20.12
CA PRO A 21 -5.79 -4.72 20.60
C PRO A 21 -5.43 -6.20 20.85
N HIS A 22 -6.42 -7.06 21.12
CA HIS A 22 -6.21 -8.48 21.37
C HIS A 22 -6.35 -9.29 20.06
N PRO A 23 -5.34 -10.07 19.64
CA PRO A 23 -5.29 -10.68 18.32
C PRO A 23 -6.30 -11.81 18.10
N LEU A 24 -6.83 -12.40 19.19
CA LEU A 24 -7.78 -13.54 19.14
C LEU A 24 -8.90 -13.36 18.09
N ALA A 25 -9.53 -12.20 18.02
CA ALA A 25 -10.66 -12.01 17.12
C ALA A 25 -10.22 -12.09 15.64
N VAL A 26 -9.15 -11.39 15.29
CA VAL A 26 -8.63 -11.37 13.91
C VAL A 26 -7.94 -12.70 13.54
N GLU A 27 -7.25 -13.34 14.48
CA GLU A 27 -6.68 -14.70 14.31
C GLU A 27 -7.80 -15.73 14.06
N THR A 28 -8.87 -15.67 14.84
CA THR A 28 -10.02 -16.58 14.68
C THR A 28 -10.71 -16.34 13.35
N PHE A 29 -10.99 -15.08 12.99
CA PHE A 29 -11.59 -14.74 11.70
C PHE A 29 -10.75 -15.26 10.53
N ALA A 30 -9.44 -15.01 10.53
CA ALA A 30 -8.53 -15.47 9.48
C ALA A 30 -8.52 -17.00 9.32
N SER A 31 -8.75 -17.75 10.41
CA SER A 31 -8.74 -19.21 10.39
C SER A 31 -10.01 -19.86 9.82
N VAL A 32 -11.14 -19.15 9.82
CA VAL A 32 -12.46 -19.73 9.43
C VAL A 32 -13.19 -18.97 8.34
N ALA A 33 -12.78 -17.76 7.99
CA ALA A 33 -13.42 -16.96 6.96
C ALA A 33 -13.34 -17.67 5.60
N LYS A 34 -14.49 -17.90 4.96
CA LYS A 34 -14.59 -18.53 3.64
C LYS A 34 -14.11 -17.60 2.52
N TYR A 35 -14.39 -16.32 2.67
CA TYR A 35 -14.03 -15.27 1.71
C TYR A 35 -13.31 -14.14 2.46
N PRO A 36 -12.06 -14.35 2.91
CA PRO A 36 -11.39 -13.37 3.75
C PRO A 36 -11.21 -12.03 3.04
N SER A 37 -11.41 -10.95 3.79
CA SER A 37 -11.15 -9.58 3.33
C SER A 37 -10.78 -8.72 4.53
N GLY A 38 -9.62 -8.07 4.48
CA GLY A 38 -9.15 -7.21 5.56
C GLY A 38 -7.79 -6.63 5.22
N ASN A 39 -7.53 -5.40 5.67
CA ASN A 39 -6.27 -4.74 5.37
C ASN A 39 -5.87 -3.74 6.46
N ILE A 40 -4.72 -4.00 7.08
CA ILE A 40 -4.12 -3.15 8.12
C ILE A 40 -3.79 -1.72 7.64
N ILE A 41 -3.57 -1.48 6.34
CA ILE A 41 -3.31 -0.13 5.80
C ILE A 41 -4.46 0.80 6.17
N PHE A 42 -5.69 0.32 6.08
CA PHE A 42 -6.85 1.12 6.42
C PHE A 42 -6.90 1.46 7.91
N GLN A 43 -6.59 0.49 8.78
CA GLN A 43 -6.47 0.72 10.21
C GLN A 43 -5.40 1.78 10.51
N ASP A 44 -4.23 1.72 9.85
CA ASP A 44 -3.16 2.70 10.04
C ASP A 44 -3.60 4.11 9.60
N ILE A 45 -4.26 4.24 8.43
CA ILE A 45 -4.77 5.54 7.93
C ILE A 45 -5.87 6.10 8.82
N PHE A 46 -6.76 5.25 9.32
CA PHE A 46 -7.83 5.67 10.22
C PHE A 46 -7.26 6.11 11.58
N SER A 47 -6.34 5.30 12.13
CA SER A 47 -5.67 5.59 13.40
C SER A 47 -4.76 6.81 13.32
N SER A 48 -4.29 7.20 12.13
CA SER A 48 -3.52 8.42 11.95
C SER A 48 -4.37 9.70 12.01
N GLY A 49 -5.70 9.60 12.07
CA GLY A 49 -6.62 10.74 12.11
C GLY A 49 -6.75 11.50 10.79
N VAL A 50 -6.23 10.95 9.69
CA VAL A 50 -6.36 11.58 8.35
C VAL A 50 -7.80 11.48 7.85
N ILE A 51 -8.50 10.41 8.20
CA ILE A 51 -9.93 10.27 7.94
C ILE A 51 -10.69 10.80 9.17
N ASN A 52 -11.38 11.93 9.01
CA ASN A 52 -12.30 12.47 10.01
C ASN A 52 -13.62 11.68 10.02
N SER A 53 -13.58 10.45 10.52
CA SER A 53 -14.74 9.57 10.68
C SER A 53 -14.59 8.77 11.97
N ALA A 54 -15.70 8.32 12.53
CA ALA A 54 -15.76 7.49 13.73
C ALA A 54 -16.77 6.36 13.49
N THR A 55 -16.53 5.21 14.13
CA THR A 55 -17.45 4.07 14.16
C THR A 55 -17.80 3.77 15.61
N ASP A 56 -18.91 3.07 15.85
CA ASP A 56 -19.30 2.66 17.20
C ASP A 56 -18.23 1.74 17.83
N PHE A 57 -17.44 1.05 17.01
CA PHE A 57 -16.26 0.32 17.46
C PHE A 57 -15.28 1.15 18.28
N GLN A 58 -15.10 2.44 17.95
CA GLN A 58 -14.25 3.33 18.73
C GLN A 58 -14.76 3.45 20.17
N VAL A 59 -16.08 3.60 20.35
CA VAL A 59 -16.71 3.67 21.68
C VAL A 59 -16.55 2.35 22.42
N TYR A 60 -16.78 1.21 21.76
CA TYR A 60 -16.57 -0.10 22.39
C TYR A 60 -15.13 -0.31 22.87
N ARG A 61 -14.16 0.15 22.10
CA ARG A 61 -12.74 0.05 22.45
C ARG A 61 -12.33 1.01 23.56
N GLU A 62 -12.66 2.29 23.41
CA GLU A 62 -12.13 3.36 24.25
C GLU A 62 -12.90 3.53 25.57
N VAL A 63 -14.22 3.33 25.54
CA VAL A 63 -15.07 3.48 26.73
C VAL A 63 -15.28 2.15 27.44
N ALA A 64 -15.63 1.10 26.69
CA ALA A 64 -15.93 -0.21 27.28
C ALA A 64 -14.71 -1.15 27.38
N GLY A 65 -13.55 -0.75 26.87
CA GLY A 65 -12.33 -1.56 26.92
C GLY A 65 -12.40 -2.86 26.11
N LEU A 66 -13.36 -2.98 25.20
CA LEU A 66 -13.62 -4.21 24.47
C LEU A 66 -12.68 -4.33 23.25
N SER A 67 -12.03 -5.48 23.13
CA SER A 67 -11.40 -5.88 21.86
C SER A 67 -12.41 -6.50 20.90
N GLY A 68 -12.06 -6.64 19.63
CA GLY A 68 -13.04 -7.01 18.61
C GLY A 68 -12.61 -6.78 17.16
N LEU A 69 -13.59 -6.72 16.27
CA LEU A 69 -13.41 -6.44 14.85
C LEU A 69 -14.42 -5.40 14.37
N ASP A 70 -13.95 -4.51 13.50
CA ASP A 70 -14.75 -3.52 12.79
C ASP A 70 -14.71 -3.85 11.30
N PHE A 71 -15.89 -4.09 10.72
CA PHE A 71 -16.07 -4.45 9.33
C PHE A 71 -16.72 -3.32 8.55
N VAL A 72 -16.30 -3.13 7.30
CA VAL A 72 -16.88 -2.09 6.45
C VAL A 72 -17.17 -2.60 5.04
N TYR A 73 -18.32 -2.22 4.48
CA TYR A 73 -18.50 -2.19 3.03
C TYR A 73 -17.87 -0.92 2.45
N ALA A 74 -16.93 -1.07 1.52
CA ALA A 74 -16.20 0.05 0.94
C ALA A 74 -16.45 0.26 -0.56
N ASP A 75 -17.08 -0.70 -1.27
CA ASP A 75 -17.29 -0.55 -2.70
C ASP A 75 -18.34 0.54 -2.97
N HIS A 76 -18.10 1.32 -4.02
CA HIS A 76 -18.98 2.40 -4.49
C HIS A 76 -19.32 3.42 -3.39
N GLY A 77 -18.33 3.80 -2.56
CA GLY A 77 -18.49 4.87 -1.55
C GLY A 77 -18.93 6.24 -2.10
N ALA A 78 -18.81 6.47 -3.42
CA ALA A 78 -19.23 7.71 -4.06
C ALA A 78 -20.74 7.97 -4.01
N VAL A 79 -21.57 6.94 -3.77
CA VAL A 79 -23.03 7.12 -3.60
C VAL A 79 -23.47 7.20 -2.14
N TYR A 80 -22.62 6.75 -1.22
CA TYR A 80 -22.89 6.69 0.22
C TYR A 80 -23.05 8.10 0.81
N HIS A 81 -24.15 8.36 1.52
CA HIS A 81 -24.49 9.67 2.08
C HIS A 81 -24.47 10.82 1.05
N THR A 82 -24.82 10.52 -0.21
CA THR A 82 -24.94 11.54 -1.26
C THR A 82 -26.39 11.75 -1.67
N LYS A 83 -26.71 13.01 -1.99
CA LYS A 83 -28.04 13.42 -2.48
C LYS A 83 -28.11 13.28 -4.00
N THR A 84 -29.30 12.99 -4.55
CA THR A 84 -29.52 13.01 -6.00
C THR A 84 -29.43 14.45 -6.54
N SER A 85 -28.29 14.88 -7.07
CA SER A 85 -28.07 16.27 -7.53
C SER A 85 -28.15 16.42 -9.07
N GLY A 86 -29.32 16.15 -9.65
CA GLY A 86 -29.59 16.47 -11.07
C GLY A 86 -30.23 17.85 -11.26
N ARG A 87 -29.86 18.62 -12.30
CA ARG A 87 -30.59 19.84 -12.70
C ARG A 87 -32.07 19.54 -13.04
N LEU A 88 -32.30 18.39 -13.70
CA LEU A 88 -33.63 17.79 -13.93
C LEU A 88 -34.33 17.35 -12.64
N ALA A 89 -33.59 16.86 -11.64
CA ALA A 89 -34.16 16.49 -10.34
C ALA A 89 -34.59 17.73 -9.54
N ARG A 90 -33.83 18.84 -9.62
CA ARG A 90 -34.18 20.13 -9.01
C ARG A 90 -35.42 20.78 -9.65
N GLU A 91 -35.61 20.61 -10.95
CA GLU A 91 -36.78 21.12 -11.68
C GLU A 91 -38.04 20.26 -11.45
N ALA A 92 -37.88 18.97 -11.15
CA ALA A 92 -38.95 18.09 -10.70
C ALA A 92 -39.32 18.29 -9.21
N LEU A 93 -38.34 18.57 -8.34
CA LEU A 93 -38.55 18.78 -6.90
C LEU A 93 -39.28 20.09 -6.57
N SER A 94 -39.23 21.10 -7.46
CA SER A 94 -39.95 22.36 -7.26
C SER A 94 -41.46 22.23 -7.46
N ARG A 95 -41.93 21.15 -8.10
CA ARG A 95 -43.35 20.90 -8.38
C ARG A 95 -44.00 19.87 -7.48
N CYS A 96 -43.23 19.14 -6.68
CA CYS A 96 -43.75 18.15 -5.75
C CYS A 96 -43.04 18.29 -4.41
N LYS A 97 -43.84 18.50 -3.36
CA LYS A 97 -43.45 18.45 -1.95
C LYS A 97 -43.11 17.00 -1.56
N LEU A 98 -42.10 16.42 -2.21
CA LEU A 98 -41.64 15.05 -2.03
C LEU A 98 -40.14 15.03 -1.77
N ARG A 99 -39.86 14.68 -0.51
CA ARG A 99 -38.68 14.04 0.06
C ARG A 99 -37.43 14.00 -0.83
N GLU A 100 -36.40 14.69 -0.36
CA GLU A 100 -35.00 14.52 -0.77
C GLU A 100 -34.70 13.03 -0.97
N GLN A 101 -34.29 12.65 -2.19
CA GLN A 101 -34.05 11.25 -2.55
C GLN A 101 -32.54 10.98 -2.42
N ASP A 102 -32.15 10.33 -1.33
CA ASP A 102 -30.77 9.90 -1.12
C ASP A 102 -30.38 8.79 -2.11
N ASN A 103 -29.08 8.72 -2.42
CA ASN A 103 -28.52 7.68 -3.29
C ASN A 103 -28.31 6.34 -2.56
N ASP A 104 -28.60 6.27 -1.26
CA ASP A 104 -28.49 5.07 -0.41
C ASP A 104 -29.63 4.07 -0.69
N LYS A 105 -29.65 3.48 -1.89
CA LYS A 105 -30.71 2.58 -2.34
C LYS A 105 -30.24 1.13 -2.36
N LEU A 106 -31.02 0.24 -1.75
CA LEU A 106 -30.75 -1.21 -1.73
C LEU A 106 -30.57 -1.80 -3.13
N LYS A 107 -31.24 -1.25 -4.15
CA LYS A 107 -31.08 -1.69 -5.56
C LYS A 107 -29.67 -1.53 -6.11
N LEU A 108 -28.83 -0.70 -5.49
CA LEU A 108 -27.44 -0.51 -5.89
C LEU A 108 -26.49 -1.50 -5.19
N LEU A 109 -26.97 -2.21 -4.15
CA LEU A 109 -26.21 -3.24 -3.46
C LEU A 109 -25.74 -4.30 -4.45
N LYS A 110 -24.43 -4.51 -4.49
CA LYS A 110 -23.83 -5.54 -5.35
C LYS A 110 -24.29 -6.92 -4.91
N SER A 111 -24.73 -7.74 -5.87
CA SER A 111 -25.12 -9.12 -5.60
C SER A 111 -23.99 -9.88 -4.88
N GLY A 112 -24.36 -10.69 -3.90
CA GLY A 112 -23.43 -11.45 -3.06
C GLY A 112 -22.78 -10.67 -1.90
N SER A 113 -22.98 -9.35 -1.77
CA SER A 113 -22.39 -8.58 -0.66
C SER A 113 -22.85 -9.07 0.71
N LEU A 114 -24.17 -9.22 0.88
CA LEU A 114 -24.77 -9.74 2.12
C LEU A 114 -24.38 -11.21 2.37
N GLN A 115 -24.30 -12.02 1.31
CA GLN A 115 -23.88 -13.42 1.42
C GLN A 115 -22.42 -13.50 1.88
N HIS A 116 -21.54 -12.67 1.33
CA HIS A 116 -20.13 -12.59 1.72
C HIS A 116 -19.98 -12.25 3.21
N LEU A 117 -20.68 -11.21 3.68
CA LEU A 117 -20.67 -10.86 5.10
C LEU A 117 -21.26 -11.99 5.96
N GLY A 118 -22.45 -12.49 5.60
CA GLY A 118 -23.16 -13.51 6.37
C GLY A 118 -22.39 -14.81 6.49
N GLU A 119 -21.79 -15.31 5.41
CA GLU A 119 -21.02 -16.56 5.44
C GLU A 119 -19.75 -16.46 6.27
N ASN A 120 -19.02 -15.35 6.16
CA ASN A 120 -17.82 -15.13 6.97
C ASN A 120 -18.18 -14.91 8.44
N MET A 121 -19.19 -14.09 8.70
CA MET A 121 -19.61 -13.76 10.06
C MET A 121 -20.18 -14.98 10.78
N LEU A 122 -21.00 -15.80 10.10
CA LEU A 122 -21.53 -17.03 10.67
C LEU A 122 -20.40 -18.00 11.06
N ALA A 123 -19.44 -18.23 10.15
CA ALA A 123 -18.29 -19.10 10.44
C ALA A 123 -17.46 -18.57 11.62
N PHE A 124 -17.19 -17.27 11.64
CA PHE A 124 -16.47 -16.60 12.73
C PHE A 124 -17.20 -16.68 14.06
N LEU A 125 -18.49 -16.36 14.10
CA LEU A 125 -19.31 -16.38 15.32
C LEU A 125 -19.42 -17.78 15.92
N LEU A 126 -19.63 -18.80 15.09
CA LEU A 126 -19.67 -20.18 15.54
C LEU A 126 -18.33 -20.60 16.17
N GLN A 127 -17.21 -20.23 15.55
CA GLN A 127 -15.88 -20.55 16.06
C GLN A 127 -15.54 -19.80 17.35
N ILE A 128 -15.82 -18.49 17.41
CA ILE A 128 -15.45 -17.68 18.57
C ILE A 128 -16.33 -17.99 19.79
N ALA A 129 -17.62 -18.27 19.59
CA ALA A 129 -18.56 -18.61 20.66
C ALA A 129 -18.24 -19.96 21.32
N THR A 130 -17.64 -20.89 20.58
CA THR A 130 -17.19 -22.18 21.10
C THR A 130 -15.78 -22.12 21.72
N SER A 131 -15.07 -21.01 21.56
CA SER A 131 -13.71 -20.87 22.08
C SER A 131 -13.70 -20.68 23.61
N SER A 132 -12.98 -21.57 24.31
CA SER A 132 -12.71 -21.44 25.76
C SER A 132 -11.86 -20.21 26.10
N HIS A 133 -11.24 -19.60 25.08
CA HIS A 133 -10.42 -18.40 25.18
C HIS A 133 -11.24 -17.10 25.26
N LEU A 134 -12.54 -17.14 24.98
CA LEU A 134 -13.40 -15.96 25.10
C LEU A 134 -13.47 -15.44 26.56
N SER A 135 -13.40 -16.34 27.55
CA SER A 135 -13.33 -15.96 28.97
C SER A 135 -12.00 -15.27 29.34
N LYS A 136 -10.90 -15.62 28.64
CA LYS A 136 -9.59 -14.96 28.77
C LYS A 136 -9.54 -13.62 28.03
N ALA A 137 -10.42 -13.38 27.07
CA ALA A 137 -10.55 -12.11 26.36
C ALA A 137 -11.27 -11.01 27.17
N ASN A 138 -11.77 -11.35 28.36
CA ASN A 138 -12.31 -10.40 29.35
C ASN A 138 -11.22 -9.82 30.29
N ALA A 139 -9.93 -10.07 30.00
CA ALA A 139 -8.84 -9.39 30.69
C ALA A 139 -9.00 -7.87 30.52
N THR A 140 -8.88 -7.13 31.61
CA THR A 140 -9.09 -5.68 31.64
C THR A 140 -8.07 -4.96 30.75
N VAL A 141 -8.38 -3.70 30.39
CA VAL A 141 -7.52 -2.83 29.58
C VAL A 141 -6.06 -2.79 30.09
N ASP A 142 -5.84 -2.96 31.40
CA ASP A 142 -4.51 -2.99 32.02
C ASP A 142 -3.67 -4.24 31.65
N ASP A 143 -4.29 -5.43 31.58
CA ASP A 143 -3.62 -6.65 31.09
C ASP A 143 -3.36 -6.58 29.58
N ILE A 144 -4.26 -5.94 28.83
CA ILE A 144 -4.18 -5.79 27.37
C ILE A 144 -3.12 -4.74 26.97
N GLN A 145 -3.02 -3.61 27.68
CA GLN A 145 -1.98 -2.61 27.49
C GLN A 145 -0.59 -3.17 27.80
N SER A 146 -0.45 -4.06 28.79
CA SER A 146 0.82 -4.72 29.11
C SER A 146 1.29 -5.68 28.00
N SER A 147 0.37 -6.20 27.19
CA SER A 147 0.69 -7.27 26.22
C SER A 147 1.17 -6.77 24.85
N HIS A 148 0.82 -5.55 24.40
CA HIS A 148 1.26 -4.93 23.13
C HIS A 148 1.29 -5.85 21.90
N ASP A 149 0.47 -6.91 21.86
CA ASP A 149 0.59 -7.96 20.84
C ASP A 149 -0.54 -7.86 19.81
N THR A 150 -0.65 -6.68 19.20
CA THR A 150 -1.52 -6.45 18.04
C THR A 150 -1.12 -7.38 16.89
N ALA A 151 -2.04 -7.64 15.97
CA ALA A 151 -1.75 -8.44 14.79
C ALA A 151 -1.63 -7.55 13.54
N VAL A 152 -0.68 -7.88 12.67
CA VAL A 152 -0.63 -7.39 11.30
C VAL A 152 -1.46 -8.34 10.45
N TYR A 153 -2.38 -7.80 9.67
CA TYR A 153 -3.27 -8.59 8.82
C TYR A 153 -3.50 -7.95 7.45
N TYR A 154 -3.57 -8.77 6.42
CA TYR A 154 -3.97 -8.34 5.09
C TYR A 154 -4.43 -9.54 4.26
N ASP A 155 -5.31 -9.31 3.29
CA ASP A 155 -5.70 -10.34 2.33
C ASP A 155 -4.85 -10.32 1.05
N ILE A 156 -4.70 -11.48 0.42
CA ILE A 156 -4.14 -11.63 -0.93
C ILE A 156 -5.30 -11.83 -1.89
N LEU A 157 -5.62 -10.79 -2.66
CA LEU A 157 -6.69 -10.76 -3.68
C LEU A 157 -8.07 -11.23 -3.17
N GLY A 158 -8.30 -11.13 -1.87
CA GLY A 158 -9.49 -11.61 -1.16
C GLY A 158 -9.73 -13.11 -1.28
N GLN A 159 -8.65 -13.90 -1.35
CA GLN A 159 -8.67 -15.37 -1.35
C GLN A 159 -8.06 -15.94 -0.06
N TYR A 160 -6.96 -15.35 0.39
CA TYR A 160 -6.23 -15.81 1.59
C TYR A 160 -5.99 -14.63 2.53
N MET A 161 -6.08 -14.85 3.83
CA MET A 161 -5.70 -13.87 4.84
C MET A 161 -4.32 -14.23 5.38
N VAL A 162 -3.40 -13.27 5.34
CA VAL A 162 -2.12 -13.36 6.04
C VAL A 162 -2.29 -12.66 7.38
N ILE A 163 -1.90 -13.35 8.44
CA ILE A 163 -1.92 -12.81 9.80
C ILE A 163 -0.66 -13.24 10.56
N TYR A 164 -0.06 -12.30 11.27
CA TYR A 164 1.02 -12.56 12.22
C TYR A 164 1.08 -11.49 13.30
N ARG A 165 1.70 -11.83 14.42
CA ARG A 165 1.82 -10.94 15.58
C ARG A 165 2.82 -9.81 15.34
N GLN A 166 2.55 -8.65 15.92
CA GLN A 166 3.43 -7.47 15.83
C GLN A 166 4.83 -7.76 16.36
N ARG A 167 4.96 -8.61 17.39
CA ARG A 167 6.27 -9.05 17.90
C ARG A 167 7.11 -9.74 16.83
N PHE A 168 6.50 -10.66 16.07
CA PHE A 168 7.17 -11.32 14.96
C PHE A 168 7.52 -10.34 13.84
N ALA A 169 6.60 -9.43 13.52
CA ALA A 169 6.82 -8.34 12.56
C ALA A 169 8.08 -7.53 12.93
N ASN A 170 8.17 -7.09 14.19
CA ASN A 170 9.28 -6.29 14.68
C ASN A 170 10.60 -7.07 14.62
N MET A 171 10.63 -8.34 15.06
CA MET A 171 11.83 -9.18 14.98
C MET A 171 12.31 -9.32 13.54
N LEU A 172 11.39 -9.61 12.62
CA LEU A 172 11.71 -9.81 11.22
C LEU A 172 12.17 -8.51 10.55
N HIS A 173 11.46 -7.40 10.77
CA HIS A 173 11.83 -6.09 10.23
C HIS A 173 13.19 -5.63 10.77
N SER A 174 13.43 -5.73 12.08
CA SER A 174 14.70 -5.36 12.70
C SER A 174 15.86 -6.19 12.15
N SER A 175 15.66 -7.49 11.91
CA SER A 175 16.67 -8.35 11.29
C SER A 175 17.02 -7.88 9.86
N VAL A 176 16.00 -7.65 9.03
CA VAL A 176 16.19 -7.17 7.65
C VAL A 176 16.82 -5.79 7.60
N ILE A 177 16.42 -4.87 8.49
CA ILE A 177 17.02 -3.54 8.61
C ILE A 177 18.50 -3.67 8.94
N LEU A 178 18.87 -4.47 9.95
CA LEU A 178 20.26 -4.66 10.36
C LEU A 178 21.11 -5.21 9.20
N GLN A 179 20.64 -6.29 8.55
CA GLN A 179 21.34 -6.90 7.41
C GLN A 179 21.49 -5.92 6.25
N SER A 180 20.44 -5.17 5.93
CA SER A 180 20.46 -4.19 4.85
C SER A 180 21.44 -3.05 5.15
N LEU A 181 21.45 -2.53 6.38
CA LEU A 181 22.39 -1.48 6.81
C LEU A 181 23.84 -1.97 6.75
N LEU A 182 24.12 -3.22 7.14
CA LEU A 182 25.45 -3.82 7.02
C LEU A 182 25.89 -3.93 5.55
N ILE A 183 25.02 -4.39 4.65
CA ILE A 183 25.31 -4.49 3.22
C ILE A 183 25.53 -3.09 2.61
N TRP A 184 24.74 -2.10 3.02
CA TRP A 184 24.86 -0.73 2.53
C TRP A 184 26.13 -0.03 2.99
N THR A 185 26.42 -0.11 4.29
CA THR A 185 27.62 0.49 4.88
C THR A 185 28.88 -0.11 4.27
N THR A 186 28.96 -1.44 4.14
CA THR A 186 30.09 -2.11 3.47
C THR A 186 30.19 -1.69 2.00
N SER A 187 29.08 -1.62 1.26
CA SER A 187 29.09 -1.16 -0.14
C SER A 187 29.58 0.28 -0.30
N LEU A 188 29.28 1.17 0.63
CA LEU A 188 29.73 2.57 0.59
C LEU A 188 31.20 2.69 0.99
N LEU A 189 31.61 1.97 2.04
CA LEU A 189 33.01 1.95 2.49
C LEU A 189 33.95 1.41 1.40
N MET A 190 33.59 0.31 0.73
CA MET A 190 34.38 -0.27 -0.35
C MET A 190 34.43 0.62 -1.60
N GLY A 191 33.37 1.39 -1.87
CA GLY A 191 33.27 2.24 -3.05
C GLY A 191 33.77 3.68 -2.87
N GLY A 192 34.09 4.07 -1.64
CA GLY A 192 34.64 5.38 -1.29
C GLY A 192 33.77 6.57 -1.71
N SER A 193 34.42 7.71 -1.99
CA SER A 193 33.75 8.95 -2.37
C SER A 193 32.94 8.83 -3.66
N THR A 194 33.41 8.03 -4.63
CA THR A 194 32.68 7.79 -5.88
C THR A 194 31.34 7.11 -5.64
N ALA A 195 31.29 6.12 -4.76
CA ALA A 195 30.05 5.45 -4.39
C ALA A 195 29.07 6.36 -3.64
N ALA A 196 29.57 7.19 -2.72
CA ALA A 196 28.74 8.15 -2.00
C ALA A 196 28.08 9.18 -2.94
N VAL A 197 28.84 9.72 -3.89
CA VAL A 197 28.31 10.68 -4.88
C VAL A 197 27.36 10.00 -5.88
N SER A 198 27.67 8.79 -6.34
CA SER A 198 26.75 7.99 -7.16
C SER A 198 25.44 7.69 -6.45
N LEU A 199 25.47 7.37 -5.15
CA LEU A 199 24.28 7.20 -4.34
C LEU A 199 23.47 8.50 -4.26
N ALA A 200 24.12 9.63 -3.99
CA ALA A 200 23.44 10.93 -3.92
C ALA A 200 22.70 11.27 -5.22
N PHE A 201 23.34 11.11 -6.39
CA PHE A 201 22.68 11.30 -7.68
C PHE A 201 21.57 10.29 -7.96
N SER A 202 21.70 9.07 -7.46
CA SER A 202 20.64 8.05 -7.59
C SER A 202 19.43 8.37 -6.70
N CYS A 203 19.66 8.88 -5.50
CA CYS A 203 18.59 9.40 -4.63
C CYS A 203 17.91 10.61 -5.27
N LEU A 204 18.67 11.52 -5.89
CA LEU A 204 18.11 12.61 -6.69
C LEU A 204 17.23 12.07 -7.83
N SER A 205 17.65 11.01 -8.51
CA SER A 205 16.84 10.36 -9.55
C SER A 205 15.50 9.85 -9.02
N ASN A 206 15.47 9.27 -7.82
CA ASN A 206 14.20 8.87 -7.19
C ASN A 206 13.34 10.10 -6.87
N ILE A 207 13.92 11.15 -6.30
CA ILE A 207 13.18 12.40 -6.01
C ILE A 207 12.55 12.98 -7.29
N LEU A 208 13.30 13.03 -8.38
CA LEU A 208 12.78 13.47 -9.69
C LEU A 208 11.65 12.56 -10.19
N MET A 209 11.78 11.24 -10.03
CA MET A 209 10.71 10.29 -10.35
C MET A 209 9.42 10.62 -9.59
N TRP A 210 9.48 10.85 -8.27
CA TRP A 210 8.32 11.23 -7.47
C TRP A 210 7.70 12.56 -7.91
N ILE A 211 8.54 13.59 -8.11
CA ILE A 211 8.08 14.93 -8.51
C ILE A 211 7.35 14.86 -9.86
N PHE A 212 7.96 14.27 -10.87
CA PHE A 212 7.35 14.19 -12.21
C PHE A 212 6.11 13.28 -12.23
N SER A 213 6.13 12.18 -11.48
CA SER A 213 4.96 11.31 -11.32
C SER A 213 3.74 12.08 -10.79
N ILE A 214 3.92 12.81 -9.69
CA ILE A 214 2.84 13.62 -9.10
C ILE A 214 2.43 14.73 -10.07
N SER A 215 3.41 15.43 -10.66
CA SER A 215 3.16 16.58 -11.53
C SER A 215 2.34 16.20 -12.76
N PHE A 216 2.62 15.05 -13.39
CA PHE A 216 1.88 14.60 -14.58
C PHE A 216 0.44 14.18 -14.24
N SER A 217 0.21 13.48 -13.13
CA SER A 217 -1.15 13.15 -12.69
C SER A 217 -1.95 14.40 -12.29
N VAL A 218 -1.31 15.38 -11.63
CA VAL A 218 -1.92 16.66 -11.30
C VAL A 218 -2.26 17.44 -12.56
N LEU A 219 -1.37 17.47 -13.55
CA LEU A 219 -1.63 18.10 -14.84
C LEU A 219 -2.83 17.45 -15.54
N ALA A 220 -2.94 16.11 -15.53
CA ALA A 220 -4.09 15.41 -16.07
C ALA A 220 -5.39 15.79 -15.33
N ALA A 221 -5.34 15.95 -14.01
CA ALA A 221 -6.47 16.41 -13.19
C ALA A 221 -6.93 17.83 -13.56
N PHE A 222 -6.01 18.73 -13.92
CA PHE A 222 -6.34 20.10 -14.36
C PHE A 222 -6.84 20.16 -15.80
N ILE A 223 -6.30 19.33 -16.70
CA ILE A 223 -6.71 19.30 -18.11
C ILE A 223 -8.11 18.68 -18.26
N LEU A 224 -8.43 17.65 -17.49
CA LEU A 224 -9.67 16.88 -17.67
C LEU A 224 -10.95 17.74 -17.62
N PRO A 225 -11.12 18.69 -16.67
CA PRO A 225 -12.25 19.62 -16.66
C PRO A 225 -12.28 20.61 -17.82
N LEU A 226 -11.14 20.90 -18.47
CA LEU A 226 -11.07 21.83 -19.60
C LEU A 226 -11.54 21.18 -20.91
N ILE A 227 -11.41 19.85 -21.04
CA ILE A 227 -11.71 19.11 -22.28
C ILE A 227 -12.99 18.26 -22.20
N SER A 228 -13.42 17.88 -20.99
CA SER A 228 -14.56 16.98 -20.78
C SER A 228 -15.73 17.70 -20.11
N SER A 229 -16.93 17.49 -20.64
CA SER A 229 -18.19 17.91 -20.01
C SER A 229 -18.51 17.13 -18.73
N SER A 230 -17.88 15.96 -18.53
CA SER A 230 -17.92 15.18 -17.29
C SER A 230 -16.51 15.09 -16.73
N PRO A 231 -16.13 15.95 -15.77
CA PRO A 231 -14.76 16.00 -15.23
C PRO A 231 -14.44 14.83 -14.28
N LEU A 232 -15.44 14.05 -13.88
CA LEU A 232 -15.31 12.96 -12.90
C LEU A 232 -15.84 11.61 -13.46
N PRO A 233 -15.41 11.16 -14.65
CA PRO A 233 -15.97 9.96 -15.30
C PRO A 233 -15.65 8.68 -14.51
N TYR A 234 -14.59 8.72 -13.70
CA TYR A 234 -14.16 7.62 -12.84
C TYR A 234 -15.11 7.34 -11.66
N LEU A 235 -16.08 8.21 -11.36
CA LEU A 235 -17.12 7.89 -10.38
C LEU A 235 -18.09 6.82 -10.90
N SER A 236 -18.36 6.84 -12.21
CA SER A 236 -19.21 5.84 -12.86
C SER A 236 -18.42 4.60 -13.26
N ILE A 237 -17.16 4.78 -13.69
CA ILE A 237 -16.27 3.69 -14.10
C ILE A 237 -14.93 3.83 -13.36
N PRO A 238 -14.81 3.28 -12.13
CA PRO A 238 -13.62 3.43 -11.28
C PRO A 238 -12.30 3.04 -11.95
N TRP A 239 -12.33 2.07 -12.88
CA TRP A 239 -11.15 1.64 -13.64
C TRP A 239 -10.51 2.76 -14.48
N LEU A 240 -11.25 3.81 -14.82
CA LEU A 240 -10.71 4.95 -15.57
C LEU A 240 -9.62 5.70 -14.79
N VAL A 241 -9.55 5.57 -13.47
CA VAL A 241 -8.44 6.15 -12.68
C VAL A 241 -7.08 5.65 -13.16
N LEU A 242 -7.00 4.40 -13.62
CA LEU A 242 -5.75 3.84 -14.14
C LEU A 242 -5.27 4.60 -15.39
N GLY A 243 -6.17 4.83 -16.34
CA GLY A 243 -5.82 5.55 -17.57
C GLY A 243 -5.64 7.06 -17.35
N LEU A 244 -6.51 7.67 -16.54
CA LEU A 244 -6.55 9.12 -16.35
C LEU A 244 -5.44 9.63 -15.42
N PHE A 245 -5.05 8.85 -14.41
CA PHE A 245 -4.11 9.31 -13.39
C PHE A 245 -2.89 8.41 -13.25
N ALA A 246 -3.06 7.07 -13.25
CA ALA A 246 -1.92 6.17 -13.07
C ALA A 246 -0.98 6.15 -14.29
N ALA A 247 -1.52 6.18 -15.52
CA ALA A 247 -0.70 6.21 -16.73
C ALA A 247 0.12 7.51 -16.85
N PRO A 248 -0.45 8.72 -16.65
CA PRO A 248 0.36 9.95 -16.56
C PRO A 248 1.40 9.91 -15.44
N ALA A 249 1.04 9.40 -14.24
CA ALA A 249 2.01 9.21 -13.15
C ALA A 249 3.18 8.33 -13.58
N PHE A 250 2.89 7.19 -14.21
CA PHE A 250 3.90 6.26 -14.66
C PHE A 250 4.82 6.87 -15.71
N LEU A 251 4.27 7.61 -16.69
CA LEU A 251 5.06 8.34 -17.68
C LEU A 251 5.93 9.44 -17.03
N GLY A 252 5.38 10.16 -16.05
CA GLY A 252 6.12 11.13 -15.26
C GLY A 252 7.26 10.48 -14.49
N ALA A 253 7.01 9.36 -13.82
CA ALA A 253 8.01 8.58 -13.11
C ALA A 253 9.16 8.15 -14.03
N LEU A 254 8.85 7.58 -15.19
CA LEU A 254 9.86 7.19 -16.20
C LEU A 254 10.67 8.40 -16.68
N THR A 255 10.00 9.55 -16.90
CA THR A 255 10.65 10.78 -17.34
C THR A 255 11.61 11.31 -16.27
N GLY A 256 11.15 11.44 -15.03
CA GLY A 256 11.96 11.91 -13.90
C GLY A 256 13.14 10.98 -13.60
N GLN A 257 12.92 9.66 -13.65
CA GLN A 257 13.98 8.67 -13.47
C GLN A 257 14.99 8.71 -14.62
N HIS A 258 14.54 8.89 -15.88
CA HIS A 258 15.43 9.00 -17.03
C HIS A 258 16.31 10.27 -16.95
N LEU A 259 15.77 11.40 -16.48
CA LEU A 259 16.56 12.61 -16.25
C LEU A 259 17.66 12.38 -15.20
N GLY A 260 17.32 11.73 -14.08
CA GLY A 260 18.29 11.37 -13.06
C GLY A 260 19.34 10.37 -13.57
N TYR A 261 18.93 9.39 -14.39
CA TYR A 261 19.82 8.47 -15.10
C TYR A 261 20.85 9.22 -15.96
N LEU A 262 20.44 10.23 -16.73
CA LEU A 262 21.36 11.02 -17.55
C LEU A 262 22.39 11.79 -16.70
N VAL A 263 21.97 12.37 -15.57
CA VAL A 263 22.86 13.07 -14.64
C VAL A 263 23.90 12.12 -14.06
N LEU A 264 23.46 10.97 -13.55
CA LEU A 264 24.33 9.96 -12.97
C LEU A 264 25.28 9.37 -14.02
N LYS A 265 24.78 9.07 -15.22
CA LYS A 265 25.59 8.56 -16.35
C LYS A 265 26.68 9.55 -16.73
N ARG A 266 26.37 10.85 -16.76
CA ARG A 266 27.35 11.91 -17.05
C ARG A 266 28.45 11.97 -15.98
N TYR A 267 28.07 11.89 -14.71
CA TYR A 267 29.03 11.83 -13.61
C TYR A 267 29.95 10.61 -13.73
N LEU A 268 29.38 9.42 -13.88
CA LEU A 268 30.14 8.18 -14.00
C LEU A 268 31.06 8.19 -15.24
N SER A 269 30.59 8.71 -16.37
CA SER A 269 31.42 8.88 -17.58
C SER A 269 32.68 9.70 -17.29
N ASN A 270 32.55 10.83 -16.59
CA ASN A 270 33.69 11.67 -16.21
C ASN A 270 34.65 10.96 -15.24
N VAL A 271 34.12 10.15 -14.32
CA VAL A 271 34.95 9.36 -13.37
C VAL A 271 35.73 8.27 -14.11
N TYR A 272 35.06 7.49 -14.97
CA TYR A 272 35.68 6.38 -15.69
C TYR A 272 36.62 6.85 -16.82
N ALA A 273 36.36 8.01 -17.45
CA ALA A 273 37.27 8.60 -18.44
C ALA A 273 38.67 8.85 -17.88
N LYS A 274 38.79 9.15 -16.58
CA LYS A 274 40.08 9.35 -15.90
C LYS A 274 40.83 8.05 -15.60
N ARG A 275 40.19 6.87 -15.69
CA ARG A 275 40.76 5.57 -15.31
C ARG A 275 41.49 4.81 -16.44
N LYS A 276 41.55 5.32 -17.68
CA LYS A 276 42.38 4.88 -18.84
C LYS A 276 42.75 3.38 -18.94
N GLN A 277 41.80 2.45 -18.80
CA GLN A 277 42.13 1.00 -18.84
C GLN A 277 41.30 0.13 -19.80
N LEU A 278 40.23 0.63 -20.43
CA LEU A 278 39.35 -0.18 -21.27
C LEU A 278 39.07 0.45 -22.64
N SER A 279 38.68 -0.39 -23.61
CA SER A 279 38.21 0.07 -24.92
C SER A 279 36.95 0.96 -24.79
N PRO A 280 36.73 1.93 -25.71
CA PRO A 280 35.60 2.85 -25.62
C PRO A 280 34.23 2.18 -25.57
N ALA A 281 34.04 1.08 -26.33
CA ALA A 281 32.78 0.34 -26.38
C ALA A 281 32.48 -0.36 -25.05
N ILE A 282 33.46 -1.09 -24.50
CA ILE A 282 33.31 -1.79 -23.20
C ILE A 282 33.12 -0.79 -22.07
N GLN A 283 33.79 0.36 -22.14
CA GLN A 283 33.62 1.43 -21.16
C GLN A 283 32.20 2.03 -21.18
N ALA A 284 31.62 2.23 -22.37
CA ALA A 284 30.26 2.75 -22.51
C ALA A 284 29.22 1.79 -21.91
N ASP A 285 29.36 0.49 -22.19
CA ASP A 285 28.49 -0.56 -21.62
C ASP A 285 28.65 -0.67 -20.10
N LEU A 286 29.89 -0.61 -19.60
CA LEU A 286 30.17 -0.61 -18.17
C LEU A 286 29.50 0.55 -17.46
N ILE A 287 29.61 1.78 -17.99
CA ILE A 287 28.99 2.96 -17.42
C ILE A 287 27.46 2.80 -17.37
N LYS A 288 26.86 2.26 -18.44
CA LYS A 288 25.42 2.00 -18.49
C LYS A 288 25.00 1.05 -17.36
N LEU A 289 25.66 -0.10 -17.25
CA LEU A 289 25.36 -1.11 -16.23
C LEU A 289 25.60 -0.61 -14.81
N GLU A 290 26.66 0.19 -14.59
CA GLU A 290 26.92 0.85 -13.32
C GLU A 290 25.82 1.83 -12.94
N THR A 291 25.36 2.63 -13.90
CA THR A 291 24.26 3.59 -13.71
C THR A 291 22.98 2.86 -13.30
N GLU A 292 22.60 1.82 -14.05
CA GLU A 292 21.42 1.00 -13.75
C GLU A 292 21.51 0.33 -12.37
N ARG A 293 22.69 -0.19 -12.01
CA ARG A 293 22.95 -0.80 -10.69
C ARG A 293 22.75 0.21 -9.55
N TRP A 294 23.25 1.43 -9.70
CA TRP A 294 23.11 2.47 -8.69
C TRP A 294 21.67 2.96 -8.53
N LEU A 295 20.90 3.03 -9.63
CA LEU A 295 19.46 3.31 -9.59
C LEU A 295 18.68 2.19 -8.88
N PHE A 296 18.99 0.93 -9.18
CA PHE A 296 18.38 -0.22 -8.49
C PHE A 296 18.67 -0.20 -6.98
N LYS A 297 19.92 0.10 -6.61
CA LYS A 297 20.33 0.28 -5.22
C LYS A 297 19.52 1.41 -4.56
N ALA A 298 19.45 2.59 -5.15
CA ALA A 298 18.66 3.69 -4.59
C ALA A 298 17.17 3.33 -4.43
N GLY A 299 16.59 2.60 -5.38
CA GLY A 299 15.23 2.05 -5.27
C GLY A 299 15.07 1.10 -4.07
N SER A 300 16.07 0.28 -3.76
CA SER A 300 16.06 -0.56 -2.55
C SER A 300 16.21 0.27 -1.27
N LEU A 301 17.03 1.34 -1.31
CA LEU A 301 17.24 2.22 -0.16
C LEU A 301 15.94 2.91 0.27
N GLN A 302 15.09 3.33 -0.67
CA GLN A 302 13.82 3.99 -0.32
C GLN A 302 12.91 3.05 0.49
N TRP A 303 12.85 1.78 0.12
CA TRP A 303 12.04 0.78 0.83
C TRP A 303 12.65 0.44 2.19
N LEU A 304 13.98 0.43 2.29
CA LEU A 304 14.66 0.34 3.58
C LEU A 304 14.31 1.52 4.50
N VAL A 305 14.32 2.76 3.99
CA VAL A 305 13.92 3.94 4.78
C VAL A 305 12.48 3.83 5.24
N LEU A 306 11.55 3.44 4.36
CA LEU A 306 10.14 3.23 4.74
C LEU A 306 9.99 2.10 5.78
N LEU A 307 10.74 1.02 5.66
CA LEU A 307 10.74 -0.08 6.63
C LEU A 307 11.27 0.38 7.99
N VAL A 308 12.35 1.16 8.02
CA VAL A 308 12.91 1.73 9.26
C VAL A 308 11.90 2.65 9.94
N VAL A 309 11.35 3.62 9.20
CA VAL A 309 10.36 4.58 9.72
C VAL A 309 9.12 3.84 10.22
N GLY A 310 8.57 2.94 9.40
CA GLY A 310 7.38 2.19 9.76
C GLY A 310 7.58 1.28 10.98
N THR A 311 8.75 0.63 11.11
CA THR A 311 9.08 -0.20 12.28
C THR A 311 9.26 0.66 13.53
N TYR A 312 9.89 1.83 13.41
CA TYR A 312 10.07 2.77 14.52
C TYR A 312 8.73 3.25 15.09
N TYR A 313 7.79 3.62 14.21
CA TYR A 313 6.44 4.05 14.60
C TYR A 313 5.45 2.90 14.81
N LYS A 314 5.90 1.64 14.72
CA LYS A 314 5.07 0.43 14.86
C LYS A 314 3.85 0.42 13.91
N ILE A 315 4.02 0.92 12.70
CA ILE A 315 2.97 0.98 11.66
C ILE A 315 2.76 -0.44 11.10
N GLY A 316 1.53 -0.94 11.10
CA GLY A 316 1.22 -2.31 10.69
C GLY A 316 1.51 -2.57 9.20
N SER A 317 1.25 -1.58 8.35
CA SER A 317 1.48 -1.60 6.90
C SER A 317 2.96 -1.59 6.48
N SER A 318 3.90 -1.54 7.42
CA SER A 318 5.35 -1.65 7.16
C SER A 318 5.75 -2.93 6.41
N TYR A 319 4.90 -3.96 6.45
CA TYR A 319 5.10 -5.18 5.66
C TYR A 319 5.19 -4.90 4.15
N LEU A 320 4.54 -3.84 3.64
CA LEU A 320 4.67 -3.47 2.24
C LEU A 320 6.12 -3.10 1.91
N ALA A 321 6.76 -2.29 2.75
CA ALA A 321 8.15 -1.91 2.56
C ALA A 321 9.07 -3.13 2.63
N LEU A 322 8.78 -4.08 3.52
CA LEU A 322 9.48 -5.35 3.60
C LEU A 322 9.37 -6.15 2.29
N VAL A 323 8.16 -6.35 1.78
CA VAL A 323 7.92 -7.18 0.57
C VAL A 323 8.42 -6.48 -0.69
N TRP A 324 8.53 -5.15 -0.72
CA TRP A 324 9.16 -4.42 -1.83
C TRP A 324 10.69 -4.30 -1.70
N LEU A 325 11.26 -4.61 -0.53
CA LEU A 325 12.71 -4.61 -0.30
C LEU A 325 13.32 -6.00 -0.51
N VAL A 326 12.79 -7.02 0.18
CA VAL A 326 13.46 -8.33 0.33
C VAL A 326 13.47 -9.16 -0.95
N PRO A 327 12.34 -9.42 -1.65
CA PRO A 327 12.34 -10.22 -2.87
C PRO A 327 13.19 -9.63 -4.00
N PRO A 328 13.16 -8.32 -4.32
CA PRO A 328 14.07 -7.75 -5.32
C PRO A 328 15.54 -7.86 -4.91
N ALA A 329 15.86 -7.58 -3.64
CA ALA A 329 17.23 -7.68 -3.14
C ALA A 329 17.75 -9.13 -3.17
N PHE A 330 16.90 -10.10 -2.82
CA PHE A 330 17.20 -11.52 -2.89
C PHE A 330 17.42 -11.99 -4.33
N ALA A 331 16.51 -11.64 -5.26
CA ALA A 331 16.64 -12.00 -6.66
C ALA A 331 17.93 -11.45 -7.27
N TYR A 332 18.24 -10.18 -6.99
CA TYR A 332 19.50 -9.55 -7.41
C TYR A 332 20.72 -10.23 -6.79
N GLY A 333 20.66 -10.54 -5.49
CA GLY A 333 21.67 -11.29 -4.75
C GLY A 333 21.98 -12.65 -5.37
N LEU A 334 20.95 -13.39 -5.75
CA LEU A 334 21.04 -14.75 -6.26
C LEU A 334 21.60 -14.82 -7.68
N LEU A 335 21.17 -13.90 -8.56
CA LEU A 335 21.41 -14.02 -10.01
C LEU A 335 22.49 -13.06 -10.55
N GLU A 336 22.68 -11.91 -9.90
CA GLU A 336 23.55 -10.83 -10.41
C GLU A 336 24.65 -10.36 -9.46
N ALA A 337 24.55 -10.62 -8.15
CA ALA A 337 25.54 -10.11 -7.21
C ALA A 337 26.95 -10.64 -7.50
N THR A 338 27.87 -9.71 -7.69
CA THR A 338 29.29 -10.00 -7.84
C THR A 338 29.99 -9.84 -6.49
N LEU A 339 30.21 -10.97 -5.80
CA LEU A 339 30.90 -10.99 -4.49
C LEU A 339 32.41 -10.68 -4.58
N THR A 340 32.98 -10.70 -5.79
CA THR A 340 34.40 -10.40 -6.04
C THR A 340 34.59 -8.99 -6.60
N PRO A 341 35.49 -8.16 -6.02
CA PRO A 341 35.67 -6.75 -6.39
C PRO A 341 36.19 -6.51 -7.81
N GLY A 342 36.71 -7.53 -8.50
CA GLY A 342 37.23 -7.42 -9.86
C GLY A 342 36.25 -7.76 -10.99
N ARG A 343 35.03 -8.21 -10.70
CA ARG A 343 34.06 -8.58 -11.75
C ARG A 343 33.18 -7.40 -12.17
N LEU A 344 33.13 -7.16 -13.47
CA LEU A 344 32.24 -6.17 -14.09
C LEU A 344 30.77 -6.49 -13.77
N PRO A 345 29.90 -5.48 -13.62
CA PRO A 345 28.47 -5.67 -13.44
C PRO A 345 27.89 -6.44 -14.63
N LYS A 346 26.90 -7.30 -14.35
CA LYS A 346 26.15 -8.05 -15.36
C LYS A 346 24.84 -7.32 -15.68
N PRO A 347 24.30 -7.44 -16.90
CA PRO A 347 22.95 -6.99 -17.19
C PRO A 347 21.94 -7.77 -16.36
N LEU A 348 20.87 -7.07 -15.93
CA LEU A 348 19.75 -7.69 -15.23
C LEU A 348 19.05 -8.70 -16.14
N LYS A 349 18.90 -9.92 -15.67
CA LYS A 349 18.14 -10.95 -16.39
C LYS A 349 16.65 -10.71 -16.21
N LEU A 350 15.87 -11.11 -17.21
CA LEU A 350 14.40 -11.12 -17.11
C LEU A 350 13.93 -11.99 -15.93
N ALA A 351 14.62 -13.09 -15.63
CA ALA A 351 14.33 -13.96 -14.49
C ALA A 351 14.41 -13.20 -13.15
N THR A 352 15.38 -12.30 -12.98
CA THR A 352 15.53 -11.46 -11.78
C THR A 352 14.35 -10.53 -11.60
N LEU A 353 13.84 -9.96 -12.70
CA LEU A 353 12.66 -9.10 -12.67
C LEU A 353 11.43 -9.90 -12.22
N TRP A 354 11.20 -11.08 -12.80
CA TRP A 354 10.05 -11.92 -12.42
C TRP A 354 10.13 -12.38 -10.96
N MET A 355 11.28 -12.90 -10.53
CA MET A 355 11.47 -13.35 -9.14
C MET A 355 11.39 -12.19 -8.14
N GLY A 356 11.93 -11.03 -8.50
CA GLY A 356 11.93 -9.85 -7.65
C GLY A 356 10.55 -9.19 -7.52
N LEU A 357 9.74 -9.19 -8.57
CA LEU A 357 8.46 -8.47 -8.60
C LEU A 357 7.22 -9.31 -8.30
N ALA A 358 7.26 -10.65 -8.46
CA ALA A 358 6.07 -11.49 -8.30
C ALA A 358 5.42 -11.34 -6.90
N ILE A 359 6.21 -11.45 -5.83
CA ILE A 359 5.71 -11.35 -4.46
C ILE A 359 5.22 -9.92 -4.13
N PRO A 360 5.98 -8.83 -4.40
CA PRO A 360 5.49 -7.48 -4.16
C PRO A 360 4.21 -7.14 -4.92
N ILE A 361 4.09 -7.53 -6.18
CA ILE A 361 2.87 -7.31 -6.97
C ILE A 361 1.70 -8.08 -6.34
N LEU A 362 1.87 -9.37 -6.05
CA LEU A 362 0.81 -10.20 -5.49
C LEU A 362 0.32 -9.68 -4.11
N ALA A 363 1.25 -9.28 -3.24
CA ALA A 363 0.94 -8.81 -1.90
C ALA A 363 0.29 -7.43 -1.87
N SER A 364 0.63 -6.55 -2.83
CA SER A 364 0.21 -5.15 -2.82
C SER A 364 -0.93 -4.80 -3.79
N ALA A 365 -1.10 -5.52 -4.90
CA ALA A 365 -2.04 -5.15 -5.96
C ALA A 365 -3.49 -5.05 -5.47
N GLY A 366 -3.97 -6.06 -4.73
CA GLY A 366 -5.31 -6.03 -4.15
C GLY A 366 -5.52 -4.86 -3.20
N GLN A 367 -4.48 -4.49 -2.45
CA GLN A 367 -4.55 -3.40 -1.48
C GLN A 367 -4.57 -2.02 -2.14
N PHE A 368 -3.78 -1.81 -3.19
CA PHE A 368 -3.84 -0.58 -3.98
C PHE A 368 -5.18 -0.41 -4.69
N ILE A 369 -5.77 -1.49 -5.20
CA ILE A 369 -7.11 -1.45 -5.81
C ILE A 369 -8.15 -1.01 -4.77
N LYS A 370 -8.19 -1.66 -3.60
CA LYS A 370 -9.14 -1.30 -2.53
C LYS A 370 -8.93 0.12 -2.03
N LEU A 371 -7.68 0.53 -1.81
CA LEU A 371 -7.34 1.87 -1.35
C LEU A 371 -7.81 2.94 -2.36
N THR A 372 -7.62 2.68 -3.66
CA THR A 372 -8.10 3.56 -4.72
C THR A 372 -9.63 3.72 -4.66
N THR A 373 -10.37 2.61 -4.52
CA THR A 373 -11.83 2.66 -4.40
C THR A 373 -12.29 3.47 -3.18
N VAL A 374 -11.63 3.29 -2.04
CA VAL A 374 -11.92 4.05 -0.81
C VAL A 374 -11.62 5.53 -0.98
N ILE A 375 -10.48 5.89 -1.56
CA ILE A 375 -10.10 7.29 -1.82
C ILE A 375 -11.13 7.96 -2.74
N ILE A 376 -11.54 7.31 -3.83
CA ILE A 376 -12.57 7.83 -4.73
C ILE A 376 -13.87 8.14 -3.95
N GLY A 377 -14.31 7.22 -3.09
CA GLY A 377 -15.51 7.42 -2.28
C GLY A 377 -15.37 8.52 -1.22
N LEU A 378 -14.20 8.68 -0.61
CA LEU A 378 -13.89 9.78 0.32
C LEU A 378 -13.89 11.13 -0.42
N SER A 379 -13.25 11.23 -1.59
CA SER A 379 -13.13 12.48 -2.33
C SER A 379 -14.47 13.10 -2.73
N VAL A 380 -15.52 12.30 -2.94
CA VAL A 380 -16.87 12.82 -3.24
C VAL A 380 -17.55 13.45 -2.01
N ARG A 381 -17.19 13.01 -0.80
CA ARG A 381 -17.83 13.45 0.46
C ARG A 381 -17.22 14.72 1.04
N PHE A 382 -15.99 15.06 0.65
CA PHE A 382 -15.27 16.25 1.11
C PHE A 382 -15.37 17.45 0.15
N ILE A 383 -16.16 17.33 -0.93
CA ILE A 383 -16.56 18.43 -1.82
C ILE A 383 -18.02 18.75 -1.51
#